data_AF-A0A8B7DYS4-F1
#
_entry.id   AF-A0A8B7DYS4-F1
#
_cell.length_a   1.000
_cell.length_b   1.000
_cell.length_c   1.000
_cell.angle_alpha   90.00
_cell.angle_beta   90.00
_cell.angle_gamma   90.00
#
_symmetry.space_group_name_H-M   'P 1'
#
loop_
_entity.id
_entity.type
_entity.pdbx_description
1 polymer ?
#
loop_
_entity_poly.entity_id
_entity_poly.type
_entity_poly.pdbx_seq_one_letter_code
_entity_poly.pdbx_strand_id
1 'polypeptide(L)'
;MKNEYNKCFKWCVARFFIIKDNHPERVDKDLKKQAEKLNWEKIEFPVSLQQITLFEKNNQDISVNVYGYESSVYPLRRSKNINTFSTEESLSKHELYCDTHDSVRIELPEPNTMIEFTNYNRSMRVPFVVYADFESFITPINTCSPNTNESYTKQYQKHTPCSFCYYIKCFDESVYKSKPVTFTANSEKDDVAKKIVDMLKEDIKKIYKTYLKFPKKMVFTPEDKNSFNNAKVCHICEEELKDDRVKDHCHITDNKVIEVKLQLRFVDSYRFMASSLDSLSKNLTKEQCKNIGKYYLRNDLDLLLRKGVYPYEWVDSIDKLNETQLPPKELFFSRLNDEGISDEDY
;
A
#
# COMPACT_ATOMS: atom_id res chain seq x y z
N MET A 1 -29.19 -0.17 6.12
CA MET A 1 -29.76 -1.30 6.92
C MET A 1 -31.25 -1.28 6.67
N LYS A 2 -31.92 -2.42 6.52
CA LYS A 2 -33.38 -2.38 6.31
C LYS A 2 -34.10 -2.34 7.66
N ASN A 3 -34.35 -1.14 8.19
CA ASN A 3 -35.15 -0.95 9.40
C ASN A 3 -36.26 0.10 9.18
N GLU A 4 -37.50 -0.30 9.42
CA GLU A 4 -38.71 0.55 9.24
C GLU A 4 -38.91 1.62 10.32
N TYR A 5 -37.95 1.80 11.22
CA TYR A 5 -38.09 2.65 12.41
C TYR A 5 -36.82 3.46 12.56
N ASN A 6 -36.95 4.79 12.76
CA ASN A 6 -35.95 5.89 12.86
C ASN A 6 -34.75 5.68 13.82
N LYS A 7 -34.25 4.45 13.95
CA LYS A 7 -33.23 3.94 14.84
C LYS A 7 -31.98 3.51 14.07
N CYS A 8 -31.76 4.06 12.88
CA CYS A 8 -30.63 3.72 12.03
C CYS A 8 -29.30 3.88 12.78
N PHE A 9 -29.15 4.97 13.54
CA PHE A 9 -27.99 5.20 14.41
C PHE A 9 -27.75 4.06 15.41
N LYS A 10 -28.81 3.59 16.10
CA LYS A 10 -28.73 2.49 17.08
C LYS A 10 -28.19 1.22 16.45
N TRP A 11 -28.73 0.86 15.30
CA TRP A 11 -28.33 -0.37 14.63
C TRP A 11 -26.94 -0.26 13.99
N CYS A 12 -26.54 0.92 13.52
CA CYS A 12 -25.20 1.17 12.97
C CYS A 12 -24.14 0.96 14.04
N VAL A 13 -24.33 1.56 15.22
CA VAL A 13 -23.36 1.43 16.32
C VAL A 13 -23.34 0.00 16.87
N ALA A 14 -24.49 -0.66 17.00
CA ALA A 14 -24.52 -2.06 17.45
C ALA A 14 -23.82 -3.02 16.46
N ARG A 15 -23.92 -2.75 15.15
CA ARG A 15 -23.33 -3.60 14.11
C ARG A 15 -21.81 -3.55 14.09
N PHE A 16 -21.20 -2.43 14.49
CA PHE A 16 -19.75 -2.32 14.65
C PHE A 16 -19.16 -3.45 15.50
N PHE A 17 -19.89 -3.91 16.53
CA PHE A 17 -19.44 -4.97 17.43
C PHE A 17 -19.73 -6.40 16.93
N ILE A 18 -20.50 -6.58 15.86
CA ILE A 18 -20.87 -7.88 15.31
C ILE A 18 -20.66 -7.87 13.79
N ILE A 19 -19.53 -8.42 13.35
CA ILE A 19 -19.25 -8.63 11.93
C ILE A 19 -20.03 -9.86 11.47
N LYS A 20 -20.79 -9.73 10.38
CA LYS A 20 -21.57 -10.81 9.79
C LYS A 20 -21.49 -10.75 8.28
N ASP A 21 -21.06 -11.85 7.67
CA ASP A 21 -20.80 -11.92 6.23
C ASP A 21 -22.09 -12.10 5.40
N ASN A 22 -23.11 -12.75 5.98
CA ASN A 22 -24.38 -13.03 5.32
C ASN A 22 -25.50 -12.11 5.82
N HIS A 23 -26.09 -11.33 4.91
CA HIS A 23 -27.19 -10.38 5.15
C HIS A 23 -26.93 -9.37 6.28
N PRO A 24 -25.82 -8.58 6.22
CA PRO A 24 -25.45 -7.63 7.28
C PRO A 24 -26.51 -6.54 7.54
N GLU A 25 -27.38 -6.30 6.57
CA GLU A 25 -28.46 -5.32 6.62
C GLU A 25 -29.63 -5.72 7.54
N ARG A 26 -29.74 -7.00 7.95
CA ARG A 26 -30.86 -7.52 8.75
C ARG A 26 -30.67 -7.30 10.25
N VAL A 27 -31.69 -6.77 10.91
CA VAL A 27 -31.74 -6.68 12.38
C VAL A 27 -32.13 -8.03 12.98
N ASP A 28 -31.14 -8.88 13.18
CA ASP A 28 -31.30 -10.20 13.80
C ASP A 28 -31.31 -10.15 15.35
N LYS A 29 -31.54 -11.31 15.96
CA LYS A 29 -31.63 -11.46 17.43
C LYS A 29 -30.32 -11.06 18.12
N ASP A 30 -29.17 -11.30 17.49
CA ASP A 30 -27.86 -11.04 18.07
C ASP A 30 -27.53 -9.55 18.03
N LEU A 31 -27.88 -8.86 16.93
CA LEU A 31 -27.79 -7.41 16.83
C LEU A 31 -28.70 -6.72 17.85
N LYS A 32 -29.92 -7.23 18.08
CA LYS A 32 -30.83 -6.74 19.12
C LYS A 32 -30.21 -6.83 20.52
N LYS A 33 -29.68 -8.00 20.87
CA LYS A 33 -28.98 -8.22 22.15
C LYS A 33 -27.76 -7.32 22.32
N GLN A 34 -26.99 -7.09 21.26
CA GLN A 34 -25.83 -6.20 21.34
C GLN A 34 -26.23 -4.75 21.52
N ALA A 35 -27.30 -4.31 20.84
CA ALA A 35 -27.81 -2.96 20.97
C ALA A 35 -28.39 -2.67 22.37
N GLU A 36 -28.84 -3.69 23.10
CA GLU A 36 -29.28 -3.59 24.50
C GLU A 36 -28.12 -3.36 25.48
N LYS A 37 -26.88 -3.72 25.11
CA LYS A 37 -25.69 -3.49 25.96
C LYS A 37 -25.20 -2.03 25.94
N LEU A 38 -25.66 -1.23 24.98
CA LEU A 38 -25.28 0.17 24.84
C LEU A 38 -26.21 1.05 25.66
N ASN A 39 -25.65 2.10 26.27
CA ASN A 39 -26.42 3.05 27.08
C ASN A 39 -27.08 4.11 26.18
N TRP A 40 -28.41 4.06 26.08
CA TRP A 40 -29.25 4.96 25.30
C TRP A 40 -30.01 5.99 26.16
N GLU A 41 -29.64 6.17 27.43
CA GLU A 41 -30.36 7.08 28.33
C GLU A 41 -30.37 8.51 27.78
N LYS A 42 -31.55 9.14 27.74
CA LYS A 42 -31.77 10.52 27.22
C LYS A 42 -31.38 10.71 25.75
N ILE A 43 -31.24 9.62 24.98
CA ILE A 43 -31.08 9.65 23.52
C ILE A 43 -32.46 9.48 22.87
N GLU A 44 -32.88 10.50 22.13
CA GLU A 44 -34.11 10.45 21.34
C GLU A 44 -33.79 10.02 19.90
N PHE A 45 -34.71 9.26 19.29
CA PHE A 45 -34.58 8.76 17.93
C PHE A 45 -35.57 9.49 17.00
N PRO A 46 -35.14 9.98 15.81
CA PRO A 46 -33.80 9.88 15.24
C PRO A 46 -32.77 10.75 15.96
N VAL A 47 -31.55 10.23 16.12
CA VAL A 47 -30.46 10.90 16.87
C VAL A 47 -29.96 12.13 16.11
N SER A 48 -30.05 13.30 16.72
CA SER A 48 -29.45 14.52 16.19
C SER A 48 -27.93 14.54 16.37
N LEU A 49 -27.19 15.30 15.55
CA LEU A 49 -25.72 15.42 15.65
C LEU A 49 -25.25 15.88 17.04
N GLN A 50 -26.06 16.70 17.73
CA GLN A 50 -25.76 17.19 19.07
C GLN A 50 -25.85 16.08 20.13
N GLN A 51 -26.82 15.17 19.99
CA GLN A 51 -27.04 14.04 20.90
C GLN A 51 -25.97 12.95 20.77
N ILE A 52 -25.19 12.93 19.69
CA ILE A 52 -24.06 12.00 19.55
C ILE A 52 -23.00 12.25 20.63
N THR A 53 -22.78 13.50 21.02
CA THR A 53 -21.87 13.83 22.13
C THR A 53 -22.39 13.30 23.47
N LEU A 54 -23.72 13.30 23.68
CA LEU A 54 -24.33 12.69 24.85
C LEU A 54 -24.20 11.16 24.80
N PHE A 55 -24.37 10.57 23.62
CA PHE A 55 -24.18 9.13 23.42
C PHE A 55 -22.74 8.68 23.73
N GLU A 56 -21.72 9.41 23.26
CA GLU A 56 -20.31 9.15 23.59
C GLU A 56 -20.04 9.31 25.10
N LYS A 57 -20.65 10.30 25.76
CA LYS A 57 -20.55 10.45 27.22
C LYS A 57 -21.14 9.26 27.98
N ASN A 58 -22.25 8.71 27.49
CA ASN A 58 -22.92 7.56 28.08
C ASN A 58 -22.18 6.24 27.79
N ASN A 59 -21.31 6.20 26.78
CA ASN A 59 -20.58 5.02 26.32
C ASN A 59 -19.10 5.38 26.09
N GLN A 60 -18.35 5.51 27.19
CA GLN A 60 -17.02 6.16 27.22
C GLN A 60 -15.96 5.51 26.31
N ASP A 61 -16.14 4.26 25.89
CA ASP A 61 -15.24 3.54 24.96
C ASP A 61 -15.63 3.66 23.48
N ILE A 62 -16.64 4.48 23.14
CA ILE A 62 -17.17 4.60 21.79
C ILE A 62 -17.01 6.03 21.30
N SER A 63 -16.30 6.18 20.18
CA SER A 63 -16.16 7.45 19.47
C SER A 63 -16.88 7.37 18.12
N VAL A 64 -17.68 8.39 17.80
CA VAL A 64 -18.55 8.41 16.64
C VAL A 64 -18.24 9.61 15.76
N ASN A 65 -17.64 9.36 14.60
CA ASN A 65 -17.45 10.37 13.57
C ASN A 65 -18.61 10.32 12.58
N VAL A 66 -19.16 11.49 12.22
CA VAL A 66 -20.21 11.63 11.22
C VAL A 66 -19.67 12.43 10.04
N TYR A 67 -19.80 11.85 8.86
CA TYR A 67 -19.40 12.48 7.61
C TYR A 67 -20.64 12.65 6.74
N GLY A 68 -20.76 13.84 6.15
CA GLY A 68 -21.72 14.14 5.10
C GLY A 68 -21.10 13.82 3.75
N TYR A 69 -21.96 13.50 2.78
CA TYR A 69 -21.54 13.24 1.41
C TYR A 69 -22.57 13.83 0.46
N GLU A 70 -22.14 14.84 -0.30
CA GLU A 70 -22.93 15.46 -1.39
C GLU A 70 -22.20 15.29 -2.72
N SER A 71 -20.94 15.72 -2.79
CA SER A 71 -20.04 15.55 -3.95
C SER A 71 -18.61 15.21 -3.52
N SER A 72 -18.23 15.61 -2.31
CA SER A 72 -17.05 15.19 -1.59
C SER A 72 -17.43 14.81 -0.16
N VAL A 73 -16.63 13.97 0.49
CA VAL A 73 -16.84 13.61 1.89
C VAL A 73 -16.40 14.78 2.75
N TYR A 74 -17.32 15.36 3.51
CA TYR A 74 -17.00 16.44 4.43
C TYR A 74 -17.41 16.07 5.87
N PRO A 75 -16.61 16.45 6.87
CA PRO A 75 -16.92 16.11 8.26
C PRO A 75 -18.13 16.92 8.75
N LEU A 76 -19.24 16.24 9.04
CA LEU A 76 -20.40 16.84 9.72
C LEU A 76 -20.15 16.94 11.23
N ARG A 77 -19.47 15.94 11.80
CA ARG A 77 -19.06 15.90 13.19
C ARG A 77 -17.84 15.01 13.35
N ARG A 78 -16.73 15.56 13.82
CA ARG A 78 -15.61 14.76 14.31
C ARG A 78 -15.72 14.63 15.82
N SER A 79 -15.58 13.41 16.33
CA SER A 79 -15.49 13.18 17.76
C SER A 79 -14.29 13.95 18.31
N LYS A 80 -14.48 14.59 19.46
CA LYS A 80 -13.37 15.23 20.17
C LYS A 80 -12.53 14.21 20.96
N ASN A 81 -12.99 12.94 21.00
CA ASN A 81 -12.34 11.82 21.68
C ASN A 81 -11.25 11.14 20.82
N ILE A 82 -10.77 11.78 19.75
CA ILE A 82 -9.80 11.17 18.82
C ILE A 82 -8.44 10.88 19.48
N ASN A 83 -8.17 11.37 20.71
CA ASN A 83 -7.04 10.98 21.54
C ASN A 83 -7.36 11.09 23.05
N THR A 84 -8.34 10.34 23.59
CA THR A 84 -8.68 10.45 25.03
C THR A 84 -8.53 9.12 25.76
N PHE A 85 -7.48 9.05 26.58
CA PHE A 85 -7.27 8.03 27.61
C PHE A 85 -8.44 8.05 28.61
N SER A 86 -9.00 6.88 28.93
CA SER A 86 -10.24 6.76 29.73
C SER A 86 -10.04 6.92 31.23
N THR A 87 -8.79 6.91 31.72
CA THR A 87 -8.43 7.18 33.11
C THR A 87 -7.12 7.96 33.20
N GLU A 88 -6.94 8.73 34.27
CA GLU A 88 -5.70 9.48 34.52
C GLU A 88 -4.48 8.55 34.62
N GLU A 89 -4.64 7.33 35.13
CA GLU A 89 -3.56 6.32 35.16
C GLU A 89 -3.14 5.85 33.74
N SER A 90 -4.10 5.77 32.81
CA SER A 90 -3.82 5.40 31.42
C SER A 90 -3.19 6.56 30.62
N LEU A 91 -3.56 7.80 30.95
CA LEU A 91 -2.89 9.00 30.44
C LEU A 91 -1.45 9.04 30.97
N SER A 92 -1.22 8.85 32.26
CA SER A 92 0.14 8.85 32.85
C SER A 92 1.04 7.74 32.29
N LYS A 93 0.49 6.54 32.05
CA LYS A 93 1.24 5.46 31.36
C LYS A 93 1.56 5.84 29.93
N HIS A 94 0.60 6.42 29.20
CA HIS A 94 0.83 6.87 27.83
C HIS A 94 1.81 8.03 27.76
N GLU A 95 1.70 9.06 28.61
CA GLU A 95 2.65 10.18 28.71
C GLU A 95 4.08 9.66 28.92
N LEU A 96 4.26 8.63 29.76
CA LEU A 96 5.55 7.93 29.91
C LEU A 96 6.13 7.39 28.59
N TYR A 97 5.27 6.97 27.65
CA TYR A 97 5.65 6.45 26.33
C TYR A 97 5.56 7.49 25.19
N CYS A 98 4.78 8.55 25.36
CA CYS A 98 4.48 9.56 24.34
C CYS A 98 5.43 10.75 24.45
N ASP A 99 5.74 11.22 25.67
CA ASP A 99 6.82 12.19 25.89
C ASP A 99 8.20 11.60 25.58
N THR A 100 8.31 10.27 25.48
CA THR A 100 9.54 9.59 25.07
C THR A 100 9.64 9.39 23.54
N HIS A 101 8.60 9.69 22.77
CA HIS A 101 8.60 9.53 21.31
C HIS A 101 8.01 10.77 20.63
N ASP A 102 8.86 11.55 19.97
CA ASP A 102 8.42 12.72 19.22
C ASP A 102 7.37 12.37 18.15
N SER A 103 6.40 13.26 17.96
CA SER A 103 5.54 13.29 16.78
C SER A 103 6.37 13.12 15.52
N VAL A 104 5.91 12.39 14.49
CA VAL A 104 6.67 12.24 13.23
C VAL A 104 6.70 13.58 12.50
N ARG A 105 7.65 14.41 12.91
CA ARG A 105 8.06 15.66 12.34
C ARG A 105 9.25 15.34 11.45
N ILE A 106 9.23 15.83 10.22
CA ILE A 106 10.40 15.76 9.35
C ILE A 106 11.39 16.79 9.92
N GLU A 107 12.17 16.36 10.89
CA GLU A 107 13.32 17.11 11.40
C GLU A 107 14.53 16.68 10.56
N LEU A 108 14.94 17.57 9.67
CA LEU A 108 16.21 17.41 8.99
C LEU A 108 17.33 17.60 10.03
N PRO A 109 18.38 16.78 10.01
CA PRO A 109 19.54 17.04 10.84
C PRO A 109 20.06 18.45 10.58
N GLU A 110 20.54 19.11 11.64
CA GLU A 110 21.19 20.42 11.52
C GLU A 110 22.33 20.35 10.49
N PRO A 111 22.64 21.43 9.76
CA PRO A 111 23.75 21.44 8.83
C PRO A 111 25.05 20.98 9.51
N ASN A 112 25.74 20.01 8.90
CA ASN A 112 26.94 19.33 9.43
C ASN A 112 26.72 18.31 10.57
N THR A 113 25.50 17.83 10.79
CA THR A 113 25.27 16.71 11.72
C THR A 113 25.53 15.36 11.02
N MET A 114 26.21 14.45 11.71
CA MET A 114 26.42 13.08 11.25
C MET A 114 25.29 12.18 11.75
N ILE A 115 24.70 11.40 10.86
CA ILE A 115 23.71 10.37 11.20
C ILE A 115 24.36 8.99 11.07
N GLU A 116 24.16 8.13 12.06
CA GLU A 116 24.67 6.75 12.07
C GLU A 116 23.52 5.73 12.07
N PHE A 117 23.80 4.54 11.53
CA PHE A 117 22.80 3.47 11.49
C PHE A 117 22.81 2.71 12.82
N THR A 118 21.68 2.72 13.54
CA THR A 118 21.55 1.92 14.78
C THR A 118 21.35 0.43 14.51
N ASN A 119 20.84 0.07 13.34
CA ASN A 119 20.54 -1.30 12.94
C ASN A 119 21.24 -1.63 11.61
N TYR A 120 22.56 -1.81 11.67
CA TYR A 120 23.38 -2.16 10.50
C TYR A 120 22.90 -3.41 9.77
N ASN A 121 22.26 -4.37 10.44
CA ASN A 121 21.66 -5.54 9.79
C ASN A 121 20.56 -5.20 8.77
N ARG A 122 19.89 -4.05 8.91
CA ARG A 122 18.90 -3.55 7.94
C ARG A 122 19.54 -2.91 6.71
N SER A 123 20.85 -2.69 6.70
CA SER A 123 21.60 -2.28 5.51
C SER A 123 21.84 -3.45 4.55
N MET A 124 21.67 -4.70 5.03
CA MET A 124 21.79 -5.88 4.19
C MET A 124 20.79 -5.83 3.05
N ARG A 125 21.29 -5.88 1.83
CA ARG A 125 20.46 -5.82 0.63
C ARG A 125 19.58 -7.06 0.55
N VAL A 126 18.30 -6.84 0.29
CA VAL A 126 17.40 -7.95 -0.04
C VAL A 126 17.89 -8.56 -1.37
N PRO A 127 18.12 -9.88 -1.40
CA PRO A 127 18.56 -10.61 -2.58
C PRO A 127 17.80 -10.30 -3.87
N PHE A 128 16.48 -10.36 -3.79
CA PHE A 128 15.56 -10.22 -4.90
C PHE A 128 14.38 -9.38 -4.44
N VAL A 129 14.00 -8.40 -5.25
CA VAL A 129 12.81 -7.58 -5.06
C VAL A 129 11.93 -7.73 -6.29
N VAL A 130 10.64 -7.92 -6.08
CA VAL A 130 9.65 -7.97 -7.17
C VAL A 130 8.85 -6.68 -7.14
N TYR A 131 8.91 -5.93 -8.23
CA TYR A 131 8.02 -4.81 -8.50
C TYR A 131 6.91 -5.33 -9.38
N ALA A 132 5.65 -5.07 -9.05
CA ALA A 132 4.52 -5.53 -9.83
C ALA A 132 3.43 -4.46 -9.87
N ASP A 133 2.76 -4.36 -11.02
CA ASP A 133 1.65 -3.47 -11.24
C ASP A 133 0.59 -4.15 -12.14
N PHE A 134 -0.66 -3.71 -12.04
CA PHE A 134 -1.78 -4.26 -12.79
C PHE A 134 -2.55 -3.15 -13.50
N GLU A 135 -2.96 -3.43 -14.74
CA GLU A 135 -3.99 -2.63 -15.39
C GLU A 135 -5.34 -3.32 -15.24
N SER A 136 -6.39 -2.52 -15.19
CA SER A 136 -7.77 -2.99 -15.10
C SER A 136 -8.64 -2.21 -16.07
N PHE A 137 -9.52 -2.90 -16.78
CA PHE A 137 -10.67 -2.23 -17.37
C PHE A 137 -11.72 -2.00 -16.30
N ILE A 138 -12.52 -0.96 -16.48
CA ILE A 138 -13.42 -0.46 -15.46
C ILE A 138 -14.85 -0.48 -15.99
N THR A 139 -15.66 -1.40 -15.47
CA THR A 139 -17.07 -1.49 -15.86
C THR A 139 -17.92 -0.60 -14.96
N PRO A 140 -18.79 0.27 -15.53
CA PRO A 140 -19.74 1.02 -14.74
C PRO A 140 -20.68 0.08 -13.98
N ILE A 141 -20.90 0.36 -12.70
CA ILE A 141 -21.89 -0.34 -11.89
C ILE A 141 -23.17 0.49 -11.88
N ASN A 142 -24.23 -0.04 -12.47
CA ASN A 142 -25.56 0.53 -12.34
C ASN A 142 -26.05 0.33 -10.91
N THR A 143 -26.03 1.41 -10.13
CA THR A 143 -26.59 1.45 -8.78
C THR A 143 -27.95 2.13 -8.80
N CYS A 144 -28.88 1.62 -7.98
CA CYS A 144 -30.18 2.24 -7.79
C CYS A 144 -30.01 3.66 -7.21
N SER A 145 -30.96 4.56 -7.51
CA SER A 145 -30.97 5.91 -6.94
C SER A 145 -30.84 5.86 -5.43
N PRO A 146 -29.95 6.67 -4.84
CA PRO A 146 -29.74 6.67 -3.41
C PRO A 146 -31.00 7.08 -2.66
N ASN A 147 -31.32 6.35 -1.59
CA ASN A 147 -32.37 6.74 -0.67
C ASN A 147 -31.89 7.97 0.11
N THR A 148 -32.64 9.08 0.07
CA THR A 148 -32.29 10.34 0.75
C THR A 148 -32.17 10.22 2.27
N ASN A 149 -32.61 9.10 2.85
CA ASN A 149 -32.65 8.85 4.30
C ASN A 149 -31.58 7.86 4.80
N GLU A 150 -30.71 7.31 3.95
CA GLU A 150 -29.63 6.39 4.34
C GLU A 150 -28.27 6.78 3.73
N SER A 151 -27.19 6.63 4.50
CA SER A 151 -25.82 6.72 3.96
C SER A 151 -25.56 5.55 3.01
N TYR A 152 -25.12 5.84 1.79
CA TYR A 152 -24.81 4.83 0.77
C TYR A 152 -23.39 5.05 0.23
N THR A 153 -22.63 3.99 0.07
CA THR A 153 -21.40 4.03 -0.73
C THR A 153 -21.77 3.74 -2.16
N LYS A 154 -21.60 4.71 -3.05
CA LYS A 154 -21.84 4.51 -4.48
C LYS A 154 -20.64 3.79 -5.09
N GLN A 155 -20.68 2.46 -5.11
CA GLN A 155 -19.82 1.70 -6.02
C GLN A 155 -20.28 2.05 -7.43
N TYR A 156 -19.53 2.92 -8.12
CA TYR A 156 -19.90 3.39 -9.45
C TYR A 156 -19.15 2.66 -10.56
N GLN A 157 -18.07 1.94 -10.20
CA GLN A 157 -17.15 1.29 -11.12
C GLN A 157 -16.58 0.01 -10.49
N LYS A 158 -16.44 -1.04 -11.31
CA LYS A 158 -15.80 -2.31 -10.96
C LYS A 158 -14.53 -2.46 -11.78
N HIS A 159 -13.40 -2.51 -11.07
CA HIS A 159 -12.10 -2.77 -11.67
C HIS A 159 -11.92 -4.27 -11.87
N THR A 160 -11.65 -4.69 -13.10
CA THR A 160 -11.32 -6.08 -13.42
C THR A 160 -9.92 -6.10 -14.02
N PRO A 161 -8.95 -6.75 -13.34
CA PRO A 161 -7.58 -6.84 -13.84
C PRO A 161 -7.55 -7.48 -15.22
N CYS A 162 -6.86 -6.84 -16.15
CA CYS A 162 -6.78 -7.26 -17.55
C CYS A 162 -5.34 -7.46 -17.99
N SER A 163 -4.39 -6.78 -17.37
CA SER A 163 -2.97 -6.98 -17.63
C SER A 163 -2.15 -6.81 -16.36
N PHE A 164 -0.92 -7.32 -16.39
CA PHE A 164 0.06 -7.03 -15.36
C PHE A 164 1.46 -6.93 -15.94
N CYS A 165 2.30 -6.22 -15.21
CA CYS A 165 3.74 -6.22 -15.42
C CYS A 165 4.42 -6.50 -14.07
N TYR A 166 5.38 -7.42 -14.05
CA TYR A 166 6.29 -7.53 -12.92
C TYR A 166 7.75 -7.58 -13.35
N TYR A 167 8.62 -7.02 -12.51
CA TYR A 167 10.05 -6.97 -12.71
C TYR A 167 10.77 -7.53 -11.47
N ILE A 168 11.57 -8.57 -11.68
CA ILE A 168 12.38 -9.19 -10.63
C ILE A 168 13.79 -8.59 -10.67
N LYS A 169 14.11 -7.78 -9.67
CA LYS A 169 15.40 -7.13 -9.52
C LYS A 169 16.27 -7.87 -8.52
N CYS A 170 17.44 -8.33 -8.97
CA CYS A 170 18.52 -8.78 -8.08
C CYS A 170 19.38 -7.58 -7.66
N PHE A 171 19.92 -7.62 -6.43
CA PHE A 171 20.88 -6.63 -5.96
C PHE A 171 22.17 -6.63 -6.81
N ASP A 172 22.50 -7.76 -7.43
CA ASP A 172 23.63 -7.94 -8.35
C ASP A 172 23.14 -8.40 -9.74
N GLU A 173 23.36 -7.56 -10.76
CA GLU A 173 22.96 -7.83 -12.15
C GLU A 173 23.86 -8.86 -12.86
N SER A 174 25.07 -9.10 -12.35
CA SER A 174 25.97 -10.13 -12.89
C SER A 174 25.46 -11.54 -12.58
N VAL A 175 24.73 -11.69 -11.48
CA VAL A 175 24.16 -12.97 -11.01
C VAL A 175 22.85 -13.28 -11.71
N TYR A 176 21.94 -12.30 -11.74
CA TYR A 176 20.60 -12.47 -12.28
C TYR A 176 20.13 -11.20 -12.97
N LYS A 177 19.80 -11.35 -14.25
CA LYS A 177 19.23 -10.31 -15.10
C LYS A 177 17.96 -10.82 -15.74
N SER A 178 16.82 -10.24 -15.37
CA SER A 178 15.53 -10.50 -15.99
C SER A 178 15.11 -9.32 -16.86
N LYS A 179 14.18 -9.59 -17.78
CA LYS A 179 13.37 -8.55 -18.41
C LYS A 179 12.04 -8.45 -17.67
N PRO A 180 11.35 -7.30 -17.69
CA PRO A 180 9.98 -7.20 -17.21
C PRO A 180 9.12 -8.28 -17.87
N VAL A 181 8.31 -8.96 -17.07
CA VAL A 181 7.35 -9.95 -17.51
C VAL A 181 6.00 -9.25 -17.62
N THR A 182 5.45 -9.24 -18.83
CA THR A 182 4.16 -8.63 -19.13
C THR A 182 3.17 -9.69 -19.57
N PHE A 183 1.92 -9.51 -19.18
CA PHE A 183 0.81 -10.34 -19.63
C PHE A 183 -0.43 -9.49 -19.81
N THR A 184 -1.12 -9.66 -20.94
CA THR A 184 -2.43 -9.07 -21.21
C THR A 184 -3.39 -10.20 -21.51
N ALA A 185 -4.56 -10.20 -20.87
CA ALA A 185 -5.60 -11.16 -21.11
C ALA A 185 -6.14 -11.04 -22.56
N ASN A 186 -6.61 -12.15 -23.10
CA ASN A 186 -7.29 -12.16 -24.40
C ASN A 186 -8.82 -12.19 -24.22
N SER A 187 -9.30 -12.55 -23.02
CA SER A 187 -10.72 -12.59 -22.69
C SER A 187 -10.96 -12.10 -21.28
N GLU A 188 -12.14 -11.50 -21.04
CA GLU A 188 -12.60 -11.11 -19.70
C GLU A 188 -12.75 -12.29 -18.73
N LYS A 189 -12.78 -13.53 -19.25
CA LYS A 189 -12.82 -14.75 -18.44
C LYS A 189 -11.46 -15.19 -17.91
N ASP A 190 -10.38 -14.58 -18.39
CA ASP A 190 -9.03 -14.92 -17.96
C ASP A 190 -8.81 -14.46 -16.51
N ASP A 191 -8.42 -15.39 -15.64
CA ASP A 191 -8.06 -15.09 -14.25
C ASP A 191 -6.62 -14.53 -14.21
N VAL A 192 -6.51 -13.23 -14.48
CA VAL A 192 -5.25 -12.47 -14.50
C VAL A 192 -4.52 -12.55 -13.15
N ALA A 193 -5.27 -12.48 -12.05
CA ALA A 193 -4.72 -12.56 -10.69
C ALA A 193 -4.10 -13.93 -10.39
N LYS A 194 -4.75 -15.01 -10.82
CA LYS A 194 -4.17 -16.35 -10.73
C LYS A 194 -2.95 -16.49 -11.63
N LYS A 195 -3.02 -15.95 -12.85
CA LYS A 195 -1.93 -16.04 -13.83
C LYS A 195 -0.63 -15.44 -13.32
N ILE A 196 -0.66 -14.24 -12.72
CA ILE A 196 0.55 -13.62 -12.15
C ILE A 196 1.11 -14.46 -11.00
N VAL A 197 0.26 -15.01 -10.14
CA VAL A 197 0.69 -15.84 -9.02
C VAL A 197 1.38 -17.11 -9.52
N ASP A 198 0.84 -17.76 -10.54
CA ASP A 198 1.43 -18.98 -11.11
C ASP A 198 2.77 -18.69 -11.80
N MET A 199 2.86 -17.61 -12.58
CA MET A 199 4.10 -17.19 -13.24
C MET A 199 5.19 -16.80 -12.22
N LEU A 200 4.83 -16.00 -11.21
CA LEU A 200 5.75 -15.64 -10.12
C LEU A 200 6.23 -16.87 -9.36
N LYS A 201 5.36 -17.85 -9.07
CA LYS A 201 5.75 -19.09 -8.40
C LYS A 201 6.77 -19.87 -9.23
N GLU A 202 6.60 -19.95 -10.55
CA GLU A 202 7.56 -20.62 -11.42
C GLU A 202 8.91 -19.92 -11.42
N ASP A 203 8.93 -18.59 -11.55
CA ASP A 203 10.17 -17.82 -11.57
C ASP A 203 10.89 -17.85 -10.22
N ILE A 204 10.16 -17.74 -9.10
CA ILE A 204 10.72 -17.90 -7.76
C ILE A 204 11.29 -19.31 -7.57
N LYS A 205 10.61 -20.36 -8.06
CA LYS A 205 11.14 -21.73 -8.02
C LYS A 205 12.42 -21.88 -8.83
N LYS A 206 12.51 -21.25 -10.01
CA LYS A 206 13.74 -21.23 -10.83
C LYS A 206 14.87 -20.52 -10.09
N ILE A 207 14.61 -19.32 -9.56
CA ILE A 207 15.59 -18.54 -8.80
C ILE A 207 16.08 -19.35 -7.60
N TYR A 208 15.16 -19.96 -6.86
CA TYR A 208 15.49 -20.80 -5.72
C TYR A 208 16.40 -21.97 -6.10
N LYS A 209 16.02 -22.76 -7.11
CA LYS A 209 16.81 -23.93 -7.53
C LYS A 209 18.20 -23.57 -8.05
N THR A 210 18.32 -22.46 -8.77
CA THR A 210 19.57 -22.07 -9.43
C THR A 210 20.52 -21.33 -8.49
N TYR A 211 20.00 -20.43 -7.66
CA TYR A 211 20.84 -19.48 -6.90
C TYR A 211 20.77 -19.66 -5.39
N LEU A 212 19.69 -20.24 -4.84
CA LEU A 212 19.48 -20.32 -3.38
C LEU A 212 19.61 -21.73 -2.81
N LYS A 213 19.37 -22.77 -3.63
CA LYS A 213 19.28 -24.17 -3.17
C LYS A 213 20.65 -24.80 -2.92
N PHE A 214 21.67 -24.45 -3.70
CA PHE A 214 22.99 -25.05 -3.59
C PHE A 214 24.00 -24.01 -3.10
N PRO A 215 24.53 -24.17 -1.88
CA PRO A 215 25.60 -23.30 -1.40
C PRO A 215 26.83 -23.51 -2.29
N LYS A 216 27.23 -22.46 -3.01
CA LYS A 216 28.53 -22.45 -3.69
C LYS A 216 29.65 -22.47 -2.62
N LYS A 217 30.87 -22.92 -2.94
CA LYS A 217 32.02 -23.01 -1.99
C LYS A 217 32.85 -21.73 -1.95
N MET A 218 33.21 -21.25 -0.74
CA MET A 218 33.93 -19.99 -0.52
C MET A 218 35.25 -20.01 -1.26
N VAL A 219 35.41 -19.12 -2.23
CA VAL A 219 36.70 -18.83 -2.85
C VAL A 219 37.36 -17.78 -1.97
N PHE A 220 38.44 -18.15 -1.30
CA PHE A 220 39.19 -17.25 -0.43
C PHE A 220 40.59 -17.08 -1.03
N THR A 221 40.78 -15.98 -1.75
CA THR A 221 42.03 -15.72 -2.46
C THR A 221 43.15 -15.33 -1.48
N PRO A 222 44.43 -15.44 -1.88
CA PRO A 222 45.54 -14.92 -1.10
C PRO A 222 45.38 -13.42 -0.76
N GLU A 223 44.82 -12.65 -1.69
CA GLU A 223 44.51 -11.23 -1.53
C GLU A 223 43.44 -11.01 -0.44
N ASP A 224 42.36 -11.79 -0.46
CA ASP A 224 41.31 -11.75 0.58
C ASP A 224 41.88 -12.10 1.97
N LYS A 225 42.79 -13.08 2.02
CA LYS A 225 43.49 -13.45 3.25
C LYS A 225 44.32 -12.32 3.81
N ASN A 226 45.02 -11.59 2.94
CA ASN A 226 45.80 -10.43 3.33
C ASN A 226 44.89 -9.29 3.81
N SER A 227 43.81 -9.01 3.08
CA SER A 227 42.80 -8.00 3.44
C SER A 227 42.16 -8.31 4.81
N PHE A 228 41.72 -9.55 5.03
CA PHE A 228 41.13 -10.01 6.29
C PHE A 228 42.09 -9.89 7.48
N ASN A 229 43.36 -10.25 7.30
CA ASN A 229 44.35 -10.19 8.37
C ASN A 229 44.73 -8.75 8.74
N ASN A 230 44.74 -7.84 7.76
CA ASN A 230 45.10 -6.43 7.95
C ASN A 230 43.92 -5.56 8.39
N ALA A 231 42.68 -6.03 8.24
CA ALA A 231 41.49 -5.31 8.65
C ALA A 231 41.48 -5.09 10.17
N LYS A 232 41.43 -3.81 10.57
CA LYS A 232 41.31 -3.40 11.98
C LYS A 232 39.90 -2.95 12.34
N VAL A 233 39.07 -2.70 11.33
CA VAL A 233 37.74 -2.11 11.47
C VAL A 233 36.74 -2.95 10.67
N CYS A 234 35.54 -3.12 11.21
CA CYS A 234 34.44 -3.85 10.59
C CYS A 234 33.91 -3.06 9.39
N HIS A 235 33.81 -3.67 8.21
CA HIS A 235 33.28 -2.98 7.02
C HIS A 235 31.74 -2.81 7.01
N ILE A 236 31.05 -3.33 8.03
CA ILE A 236 29.57 -3.24 8.16
C ILE A 236 29.19 -2.15 9.15
N CYS A 237 29.77 -2.19 10.36
CA CYS A 237 29.45 -1.27 11.45
C CYS A 237 30.55 -0.27 11.76
N GLU A 238 31.69 -0.32 11.04
CA GLU A 238 32.80 0.65 11.16
C GLU A 238 33.49 0.71 12.54
N GLU A 239 33.23 -0.27 13.39
CA GLU A 239 33.83 -0.45 14.72
C GLU A 239 35.14 -1.27 14.69
N GLU A 240 35.99 -1.12 15.70
CA GLU A 240 37.21 -1.91 15.83
C GLU A 240 36.91 -3.43 15.94
N LEU A 241 37.62 -4.21 15.12
CA LEU A 241 37.52 -5.67 15.13
C LEU A 241 38.25 -6.25 16.33
N LYS A 242 37.53 -7.03 17.14
CA LYS A 242 38.08 -7.73 18.32
C LYS A 242 38.49 -9.16 17.92
N ASP A 243 38.71 -10.04 18.90
CA ASP A 243 39.13 -11.42 18.64
C ASP A 243 38.04 -12.31 17.99
N ASP A 244 36.82 -11.80 17.82
CA ASP A 244 35.65 -12.46 17.24
C ASP A 244 35.52 -12.31 15.72
N ARG A 245 36.63 -12.05 15.01
CA ARG A 245 36.66 -11.85 13.56
C ARG A 245 36.04 -13.01 12.79
N VAL A 246 35.01 -12.69 12.01
CA VAL A 246 34.38 -13.62 11.06
C VAL A 246 34.67 -13.19 9.63
N LYS A 247 34.87 -14.18 8.75
CA LYS A 247 34.94 -13.94 7.31
C LYS A 247 33.53 -13.69 6.81
N ASP A 248 33.20 -12.41 6.60
CA ASP A 248 31.95 -12.01 5.94
C ASP A 248 32.02 -12.34 4.45
N HIS A 249 30.89 -12.80 3.92
CA HIS A 249 30.76 -13.24 2.55
C HIS A 249 29.28 -13.31 2.17
N CYS A 250 28.93 -12.85 0.97
CA CYS A 250 27.53 -12.77 0.56
C CYS A 250 27.04 -14.11 0.02
N HIS A 251 26.20 -14.86 0.72
CA HIS A 251 25.75 -16.21 0.32
C HIS A 251 25.18 -16.41 -1.11
N ILE A 252 24.88 -15.33 -1.86
CA ILE A 252 24.42 -15.34 -3.26
C ILE A 252 25.57 -15.16 -4.25
N THR A 253 26.55 -14.31 -3.93
CA THR A 253 27.77 -14.09 -4.73
C THR A 253 28.96 -14.90 -4.20
N ASP A 254 29.06 -15.02 -2.88
CA ASP A 254 30.00 -15.75 -2.05
C ASP A 254 29.29 -16.60 -0.94
N ASN A 255 28.90 -17.83 -1.26
CA ASN A 255 29.29 -19.06 -0.55
C ASN A 255 29.11 -19.36 0.97
N LYS A 256 27.91 -19.38 1.59
CA LYS A 256 27.58 -20.31 2.74
C LYS A 256 26.09 -20.67 2.70
N VAL A 257 25.65 -21.53 3.63
CA VAL A 257 24.27 -21.98 3.84
C VAL A 257 23.43 -20.89 4.53
N ILE A 258 22.29 -20.51 3.95
CA ILE A 258 21.23 -19.72 4.61
C ILE A 258 20.02 -20.63 4.82
N GLU A 259 19.41 -20.57 5.99
CA GLU A 259 18.03 -21.02 6.18
C GLU A 259 17.10 -19.97 5.55
N VAL A 260 16.72 -20.17 4.28
CA VAL A 260 15.88 -19.22 3.55
C VAL A 260 14.45 -19.33 4.05
N LYS A 261 14.07 -18.43 4.96
CA LYS A 261 12.65 -18.15 5.26
C LYS A 261 12.12 -17.25 4.15
N LEU A 262 11.39 -17.84 3.19
CA LEU A 262 10.67 -17.06 2.18
C LEU A 262 9.54 -16.30 2.87
N GLN A 263 9.77 -15.01 3.15
CA GLN A 263 8.75 -14.11 3.66
C GLN A 263 8.30 -13.21 2.53
N LEU A 264 7.06 -13.40 2.08
CA LEU A 264 6.41 -12.47 1.16
C LEU A 264 5.84 -11.32 1.99
N ARG A 265 6.34 -10.12 1.75
CA ARG A 265 5.82 -8.89 2.35
C ARG A 265 5.23 -8.03 1.24
N PHE A 266 3.92 -7.86 1.27
CA PHE A 266 3.24 -6.88 0.43
C PHE A 266 3.47 -5.49 1.03
N VAL A 267 4.09 -4.61 0.24
CA VAL A 267 4.32 -3.22 0.61
C VAL A 267 3.53 -2.38 -0.37
N ASP A 268 2.50 -1.70 0.12
CA ASP A 268 1.81 -0.67 -0.63
C ASP A 268 2.72 0.56 -0.68
N SER A 269 3.22 0.92 -1.85
CA SER A 269 4.10 2.06 -2.06
C SER A 269 3.40 3.38 -1.71
N TYR A 270 2.09 3.49 -1.97
CA TYR A 270 1.34 4.73 -1.78
C TYR A 270 1.25 5.15 -0.31
N ARG A 271 1.26 4.18 0.61
CA ARG A 271 1.30 4.42 2.06
C ARG A 271 2.54 5.19 2.53
N PHE A 272 3.62 5.21 1.74
CA PHE A 272 4.90 5.81 2.11
C PHE A 272 5.28 7.03 1.26
N MET A 273 4.40 7.49 0.36
CA MET A 273 4.67 8.67 -0.47
C MET A 273 4.25 9.95 0.24
N ALA A 274 5.12 10.96 0.20
CA ALA A 274 4.85 12.28 0.80
C ALA A 274 3.91 13.16 -0.05
N SER A 275 3.70 12.80 -1.34
CA SER A 275 2.84 13.51 -2.29
C SER A 275 2.38 12.56 -3.41
N SER A 276 1.60 13.06 -4.36
CA SER A 276 1.13 12.28 -5.51
C SER A 276 2.30 11.83 -6.40
N LEU A 277 2.12 10.68 -7.07
CA LEU A 277 3.12 10.18 -8.01
C LEU A 277 3.44 11.17 -9.13
N ASP A 278 2.45 11.95 -9.58
CA ASP A 278 2.64 13.00 -10.59
C ASP A 278 3.59 14.12 -10.10
N SER A 279 3.45 14.53 -8.85
CA SER A 279 4.33 15.55 -8.27
C SER A 279 5.74 14.99 -8.03
N LEU A 280 5.84 13.73 -7.64
CA LEU A 280 7.12 13.09 -7.30
C LEU A 280 7.92 12.71 -8.54
N SER A 281 7.29 12.29 -9.64
CA SER A 281 7.98 11.96 -10.89
C SER A 281 8.67 13.17 -11.51
N LYS A 282 8.09 14.37 -11.37
CA LYS A 282 8.68 15.65 -11.83
C LYS A 282 10.03 15.99 -11.18
N ASN A 283 10.33 15.42 -10.01
CA ASN A 283 11.61 15.63 -9.32
C ASN A 283 12.73 14.71 -9.83
N LEU A 284 12.42 13.74 -10.68
CA LEU A 284 13.40 12.79 -11.19
C LEU A 284 14.07 13.30 -12.47
N THR A 285 15.39 13.18 -12.54
CA THR A 285 16.16 13.47 -13.76
C THR A 285 16.32 12.21 -14.63
N LYS A 286 16.55 12.40 -15.93
CA LYS A 286 16.84 11.30 -16.89
C LYS A 286 17.93 10.36 -16.40
N GLU A 287 18.96 10.91 -15.77
CA GLU A 287 20.13 10.19 -15.28
C GLU A 287 19.81 9.31 -14.06
N GLN A 288 18.79 9.68 -13.29
CA GLN A 288 18.32 8.91 -12.14
C GLN A 288 17.48 7.69 -12.58
N CYS A 289 16.81 7.74 -13.75
CA CYS A 289 15.99 6.65 -14.28
C CYS A 289 16.80 5.59 -15.06
N LYS A 290 17.91 5.13 -14.46
CA LYS A 290 18.86 4.17 -15.04
C LYS A 290 18.24 2.86 -15.50
N ASN A 291 17.21 2.37 -14.81
CA ASN A 291 16.57 1.10 -15.16
C ASN A 291 15.68 1.25 -16.41
N ILE A 292 14.96 2.36 -16.55
CA ILE A 292 14.09 2.62 -17.71
C ILE A 292 14.97 2.90 -18.95
N GLY A 293 16.01 3.72 -18.81
CA GLY A 293 16.93 4.04 -19.90
C GLY A 293 17.73 2.85 -20.46
N LYS A 294 17.71 1.67 -19.81
CA LYS A 294 18.29 0.43 -20.36
C LYS A 294 17.43 -0.22 -21.44
N TYR A 295 16.12 0.02 -21.42
CA TYR A 295 15.16 -0.67 -22.29
C TYR A 295 14.52 0.24 -23.33
N TYR A 296 14.54 1.56 -23.11
CA TYR A 296 13.88 2.54 -23.98
C TYR A 296 14.88 3.57 -24.52
N LEU A 297 14.66 4.04 -25.75
CA LEU A 297 15.52 5.02 -26.43
C LEU A 297 15.29 6.44 -25.88
N ARG A 298 16.25 7.36 -26.10
CA ARG A 298 16.23 8.72 -25.53
C ARG A 298 14.94 9.50 -25.81
N ASN A 299 14.33 9.32 -26.99
CA ASN A 299 13.13 10.07 -27.39
C ASN A 299 11.87 9.56 -26.67
N ASP A 300 11.76 8.26 -26.43
CA ASP A 300 10.63 7.66 -25.70
C ASP A 300 10.76 7.87 -24.18
N LEU A 301 11.99 8.08 -23.71
CA LEU A 301 12.29 8.27 -22.29
C LEU A 301 11.60 9.51 -21.72
N ASP A 302 11.46 10.58 -22.50
CA ASP A 302 10.76 11.80 -22.06
C ASP A 302 9.29 11.53 -21.71
N LEU A 303 8.63 10.66 -22.47
CA LEU A 303 7.24 10.26 -22.20
C LEU A 303 7.14 9.34 -20.99
N LEU A 304 8.14 8.48 -20.77
CA LEU A 304 8.17 7.54 -19.64
C LEU A 304 8.55 8.18 -18.29
N LEU A 305 9.07 9.41 -18.30
CA LEU A 305 9.45 10.15 -17.09
C LEU A 305 8.32 10.99 -16.51
N ARG A 306 7.26 11.22 -17.28
CA ARG A 306 6.03 11.87 -16.81
C ARG A 306 4.99 10.82 -16.44
N LYS A 307 4.01 11.22 -15.63
CA LYS A 307 2.80 10.42 -15.46
C LYS A 307 2.02 10.47 -16.78
N GLY A 308 1.71 9.31 -17.34
CA GLY A 308 0.83 9.22 -18.51
C GLY A 308 -0.63 9.48 -18.12
N VAL A 309 -1.42 10.03 -19.04
CA VAL A 309 -2.87 10.15 -18.88
C VAL A 309 -3.53 8.96 -19.57
N TYR A 310 -4.40 8.26 -18.83
CA TYR A 310 -5.05 7.04 -19.30
C TYR A 310 -6.58 7.20 -19.21
N PRO A 311 -7.34 6.89 -20.29
CA PRO A 311 -8.77 7.13 -20.35
C PRO A 311 -9.55 6.02 -19.61
N TYR A 312 -9.38 5.97 -18.29
CA TYR A 312 -9.91 4.90 -17.42
C TYR A 312 -11.42 4.68 -17.56
N GLU A 313 -12.21 5.74 -17.79
CA GLU A 313 -13.66 5.61 -17.98
C GLU A 313 -14.05 5.04 -19.34
N TRP A 314 -13.23 5.30 -20.35
CA TRP A 314 -13.45 4.75 -21.67
C TRP A 314 -13.06 3.27 -21.70
N VAL A 315 -11.99 2.86 -21.04
CA VAL A 315 -11.52 1.46 -21.03
C VAL A 315 -12.39 0.60 -20.10
N ASP A 316 -13.59 0.23 -20.57
CA ASP A 316 -14.57 -0.57 -19.83
C ASP A 316 -14.64 -2.04 -20.25
N SER A 317 -13.92 -2.43 -21.30
CA SER A 317 -13.83 -3.81 -21.79
C SER A 317 -12.43 -4.11 -22.27
N ILE A 318 -12.13 -5.40 -22.39
CA ILE A 318 -10.83 -5.85 -22.90
C ILE A 318 -10.64 -5.55 -24.38
N ASP A 319 -11.73 -5.49 -25.15
CA ASP A 319 -11.69 -5.24 -26.59
C ASP A 319 -11.13 -3.85 -26.92
N LYS A 320 -11.35 -2.87 -26.04
CA LYS A 320 -10.82 -1.51 -26.18
C LYS A 320 -9.29 -1.43 -26.11
N LEU A 321 -8.63 -2.46 -25.56
CA LEU A 321 -7.16 -2.55 -25.58
C LEU A 321 -6.62 -2.96 -26.96
N ASN A 322 -7.46 -3.48 -27.85
CA ASN A 322 -7.10 -3.85 -29.22
C ASN A 322 -7.31 -2.70 -30.22
N GLU A 323 -7.87 -1.58 -29.79
CA GLU A 323 -8.07 -0.41 -30.63
C GLU A 323 -6.72 0.20 -31.03
N THR A 324 -6.63 0.64 -32.29
CA THR A 324 -5.37 1.16 -32.87
C THR A 324 -5.29 2.69 -32.89
N GLN A 325 -6.34 3.36 -32.43
CA GLN A 325 -6.46 4.81 -32.39
C GLN A 325 -6.86 5.27 -30.99
N LEU A 326 -6.41 6.47 -30.62
CA LEU A 326 -6.82 7.09 -29.37
C LEU A 326 -8.31 7.41 -29.42
N PRO A 327 -9.03 7.27 -28.29
CA PRO A 327 -10.39 7.75 -28.22
C PRO A 327 -10.43 9.27 -28.32
N PRO A 328 -11.56 9.87 -28.75
CA PRO A 328 -11.75 11.30 -28.72
C PRO A 328 -11.44 11.91 -27.35
N LYS A 329 -10.94 13.15 -27.32
CA LYS A 329 -10.49 13.86 -26.12
C LYS A 329 -11.56 13.90 -25.01
N GLU A 330 -12.83 13.94 -25.38
CA GLU A 330 -13.98 13.97 -24.47
C GLU A 330 -14.09 12.69 -23.64
N LEU A 331 -13.56 11.56 -24.13
CA LEU A 331 -13.60 10.26 -23.45
C LEU A 331 -12.47 10.07 -22.43
N PHE A 332 -11.57 11.06 -22.29
CA PHE A 332 -10.57 11.11 -21.21
C PHE A 332 -11.10 11.72 -19.91
N PHE A 333 -12.37 12.13 -19.88
CA PHE A 333 -13.00 12.69 -18.68
C PHE A 333 -12.97 11.70 -17.50
N SER A 334 -12.55 12.18 -16.33
CA SER A 334 -12.51 11.40 -15.09
C SER A 334 -13.59 11.88 -14.13
N ARG A 335 -14.60 11.04 -13.81
CA ARG A 335 -15.58 11.37 -12.76
C ARG A 335 -14.98 11.45 -11.35
N LEU A 336 -13.78 10.90 -11.15
CA LEU A 336 -13.10 10.94 -9.85
C LEU A 336 -12.64 12.37 -9.52
N ASN A 337 -12.09 13.06 -10.51
CA ASN A 337 -11.57 14.42 -10.36
C ASN A 337 -12.51 15.48 -10.97
N ASP A 338 -13.55 15.05 -11.69
CA ASP A 338 -14.49 15.91 -12.42
C ASP A 338 -13.79 16.78 -13.48
N GLU A 339 -12.75 16.22 -14.11
CA GLU A 339 -11.85 16.93 -15.02
C GLU A 339 -11.57 16.13 -16.30
N GLY A 340 -11.41 16.85 -17.40
CA GLY A 340 -10.95 16.31 -18.68
C GLY A 340 -9.42 16.39 -18.83
N ILE A 341 -8.92 16.02 -20.00
CA ILE A 341 -7.49 16.12 -20.35
C ILE A 341 -7.15 17.48 -20.99
N SER A 342 -5.92 17.96 -20.81
CA SER A 342 -5.39 19.16 -21.49
C SER A 342 -5.09 18.88 -22.98
N ASP A 343 -4.86 19.92 -23.79
CA ASP A 343 -4.42 19.73 -25.20
C ASP A 343 -2.96 19.26 -25.27
N GLU A 344 -2.13 19.59 -24.29
CA GLU A 344 -0.73 19.17 -24.23
C GLU A 344 -0.55 17.72 -23.77
N ASP A 345 -1.51 17.19 -23.00
CA ASP A 345 -1.48 15.82 -22.52
C ASP A 345 -2.11 14.80 -23.50
N TYR A 346 -3.04 15.24 -24.35
CA TYR A 346 -3.69 14.45 -25.40
C TYR A 346 -2.81 14.37 -26.65
#